data_AF-A0A1R1MH46-F1
#
_entry.id   AF-A0A1R1MH46-F1
#
_cell.length_a   1.000
_cell.length_b   1.000
_cell.length_c   1.000
_cell.angle_alpha   90.00
_cell.angle_beta   90.00
_cell.angle_gamma   90.00
#
_symmetry.space_group_name_H-M   'P 1'
#
loop_
_entity.id
_entity.type
_entity.pdbx_description
1 polymer ?
#
loop_
_entity_poly.entity_id
_entity_poly.type
_entity_poly.pdbx_seq_one_letter_code
_entity_poly.pdbx_strand_id
1 'polypeptide(L)'
;MIPKANTKMALSSSPTPIEGSRILNARRSRWKKQTNSICLPAAVMTALLLISGCSGHPGTGIWEAKSTNPSGYWMLKVQYDGTATVLAKNQEEPLLGCFWQATAADIMKMQCATANDPENPDTYQLSITTDQATFSKEGKQLALFQRKP
;
A
#
# COMPACT_ATOMS: atom_id res chain seq x y z
N MET A 1 -32.53 35.45 9.95
CA MET A 1 -31.92 36.38 10.90
C MET A 1 -30.42 36.21 10.82
N ILE A 2 -29.71 37.24 10.35
CA ILE A 2 -28.25 37.36 10.30
C ILE A 2 -27.88 38.39 11.38
N PRO A 3 -26.96 38.08 12.31
CA PRO A 3 -25.66 38.77 12.37
C PRO A 3 -24.56 37.84 12.95
N LYS A 4 -23.26 38.13 13.01
CA LYS A 4 -22.41 39.31 12.77
C LYS A 4 -20.99 38.76 12.62
N ALA A 5 -20.26 39.23 11.60
CA ALA A 5 -18.81 39.06 11.51
C ALA A 5 -18.13 39.86 12.63
N ASN A 6 -17.07 39.30 13.21
CA ASN A 6 -16.10 40.05 14.01
C ASN A 6 -14.71 39.86 13.41
N THR A 7 -14.26 40.92 12.72
CA THR A 7 -12.88 41.15 12.29
C THR A 7 -12.18 41.95 13.37
N LYS A 8 -11.00 41.49 13.82
CA LYS A 8 -10.06 42.36 14.54
C LYS A 8 -8.61 41.99 14.18
N MET A 9 -7.88 43.03 13.78
CA MET A 9 -6.49 43.04 13.33
C MET A 9 -5.51 43.12 14.52
N ALA A 10 -4.31 42.55 14.35
CA ALA A 10 -3.01 43.04 14.86
C ALA A 10 -1.92 42.24 14.09
N LEU A 11 -1.18 42.78 13.12
CA LEU A 11 -0.06 43.74 13.11
C LEU A 11 1.27 43.22 13.72
N SER A 12 2.30 43.19 12.86
CA SER A 12 3.75 43.36 13.13
C SER A 12 4.49 42.17 13.80
N SER A 13 5.67 41.69 13.36
CA SER A 13 6.82 42.41 12.79
C SER A 13 7.84 41.47 12.11
N SER A 14 8.29 41.90 10.92
CA SER A 14 9.65 41.94 10.36
C SER A 14 10.48 40.66 10.06
N PRO A 15 11.00 40.54 8.81
CA PRO A 15 12.07 39.61 8.42
C PRO A 15 13.46 40.24 8.64
N THR A 16 14.47 39.44 8.98
CA THR A 16 15.87 39.90 8.97
C THR A 16 16.65 39.41 7.74
N PRO A 17 17.62 40.20 7.26
CA PRO A 17 18.24 40.03 5.95
C PRO A 17 19.66 39.43 6.00
N ILE A 18 19.95 38.65 4.95
CA ILE A 18 21.16 38.54 4.11
C ILE A 18 22.57 38.91 4.63
N GLU A 19 23.50 38.01 4.26
CA GLU A 19 24.83 38.25 3.68
C GLU A 19 25.94 38.85 4.55
N GLY A 20 26.77 37.97 5.11
CA GLY A 20 28.09 38.29 5.67
C GLY A 20 29.21 37.59 4.89
N SER A 21 29.75 38.27 3.88
CA SER A 21 30.95 37.90 3.13
C SER A 21 32.25 38.30 3.86
N ARG A 22 33.35 37.62 3.49
CA ARG A 22 34.78 37.71 3.92
C ARG A 22 35.10 36.79 5.11
N ILE A 23 36.13 35.95 5.08
CA ILE A 23 37.55 36.23 4.80
C ILE A 23 38.23 34.96 4.25
N LEU A 24 38.94 35.10 3.13
CA LEU A 24 40.03 34.22 2.71
C LEU A 24 41.13 34.25 3.78
N ASN A 25 41.48 33.10 4.36
CA ASN A 25 42.80 32.95 4.97
C ASN A 25 43.33 31.53 4.73
N ALA A 26 44.32 31.48 3.84
CA ALA A 26 45.19 30.34 3.66
C ALA A 26 46.01 30.11 4.93
N ARG A 27 45.82 28.96 5.57
CA ARG A 27 46.81 28.41 6.50
C ARG A 27 47.12 26.97 6.10
N ARG A 28 48.26 26.80 5.45
CA ARG A 28 48.93 25.51 5.33
C ARG A 28 49.28 25.01 6.73
N SER A 29 48.55 24.03 7.22
CA SER A 29 48.97 23.21 8.36
C SER A 29 49.04 21.76 7.94
N ARG A 30 50.23 21.38 7.48
CA ARG A 30 50.98 20.20 7.91
C ARG A 30 50.14 18.91 8.02
N TRP A 31 50.14 18.17 6.91
CA TRP A 31 49.79 16.75 6.81
C TRP A 31 50.40 15.95 7.98
N LYS A 32 49.59 15.57 8.96
CA LYS A 32 49.86 14.39 9.76
C LYS A 32 49.13 13.24 9.08
N LYS A 33 49.90 12.26 8.59
CA LYS A 33 49.40 10.96 8.14
C LYS A 33 48.68 10.33 9.32
N GLN A 34 47.36 10.40 9.31
CA GLN A 34 46.51 9.59 10.17
C GLN A 34 46.09 8.40 9.31
N THR A 35 46.87 7.34 9.40
CA THR A 35 46.54 6.02 8.86
C THR A 35 45.34 5.49 9.63
N ASN A 36 44.14 5.93 9.25
CA ASN A 36 42.93 5.23 9.62
C ASN A 36 42.97 3.89 8.87
N SER A 37 43.20 2.82 9.62
CA SER A 37 42.93 1.45 9.19
C SER A 37 41.53 1.42 8.58
N ILE A 38 41.49 1.26 7.26
CA ILE A 38 40.28 0.97 6.51
C ILE A 38 39.88 -0.46 6.89
N CYS A 39 39.07 -0.61 7.92
CA CYS A 39 38.30 -1.82 8.20
C CYS A 39 36.83 -1.51 7.90
N LEU A 40 36.55 -1.15 6.64
CA LEU A 40 35.21 -0.80 6.15
C LEU A 40 34.70 -1.67 4.98
N PRO A 41 34.87 -3.02 4.97
CA PRO A 41 34.03 -3.86 4.11
C PRO A 41 32.87 -4.54 4.85
N ALA A 42 32.88 -4.61 6.19
CA ALA A 42 31.91 -5.43 6.93
C ALA A 42 30.52 -4.78 7.11
N ALA A 43 30.44 -3.45 7.27
CA ALA A 43 29.17 -2.77 7.56
C ALA A 43 28.20 -2.72 6.37
N VAL A 44 28.71 -2.76 5.13
CA VAL A 44 27.89 -2.70 3.90
C VAL A 44 27.24 -4.04 3.59
N MET A 45 27.90 -5.18 3.90
CA MET A 45 27.31 -6.51 3.69
C MET A 45 26.13 -6.80 4.63
N THR A 46 26.13 -6.26 5.85
CA THR A 46 25.03 -6.50 6.81
C THR A 46 23.71 -5.83 6.38
N ALA A 47 23.76 -4.71 5.67
CA ALA A 47 22.56 -4.00 5.22
C ALA A 47 21.78 -4.75 4.11
N LEU A 48 22.46 -5.57 3.30
CA LEU A 48 21.85 -6.34 2.20
C LEU A 48 21.06 -7.56 2.69
N LEU A 49 21.34 -8.07 3.89
CA LEU A 49 20.65 -9.23 4.48
C LEU A 49 19.30 -8.88 5.14
N LEU A 50 19.04 -7.59 5.40
CA LEU A 50 17.81 -7.11 6.02
C LEU A 50 16.69 -6.84 5.02
N ILE A 51 16.96 -7.01 3.71
CA ILE A 51 15.96 -6.91 2.65
C ILE A 51 15.32 -8.28 2.38
N SER A 52 15.13 -9.10 3.42
CA SER A 52 14.23 -10.25 3.31
C SER A 52 12.84 -9.70 3.04
N GLY A 53 12.47 -9.71 1.75
CA GLY A 53 11.28 -9.06 1.23
C GLY A 53 10.03 -9.51 1.98
N CYS A 54 9.09 -8.58 2.13
CA CYS A 54 7.75 -8.88 2.61
C CYS A 54 7.18 -10.01 1.77
N SER A 55 7.19 -11.24 2.30
CA SER A 55 6.54 -12.38 1.67
C SER A 55 5.07 -12.03 1.56
N GLY A 56 4.60 -11.85 0.33
CA GLY A 56 3.24 -11.43 0.13
C GLY A 56 2.26 -12.50 0.60
N HIS A 57 1.09 -12.06 1.05
CA HIS A 57 0.06 -12.93 1.58
C HIS A 57 -0.27 -14.04 0.56
N PRO A 58 -0.44 -15.32 0.96
CA PRO A 58 -0.72 -16.39 0.01
C PRO A 58 -1.99 -16.13 -0.80
N GLY A 59 -2.92 -15.31 -0.31
CA GLY A 59 -4.10 -14.88 -1.06
C GLY A 59 -3.86 -14.00 -2.30
N THR A 60 -2.66 -13.47 -2.47
CA THR A 60 -2.30 -12.64 -3.63
C THR A 60 -2.22 -13.47 -4.91
N GLY A 61 -2.52 -12.83 -6.04
CA GLY A 61 -2.53 -13.45 -7.37
C GLY A 61 -3.85 -13.28 -8.11
N ILE A 62 -3.98 -14.01 -9.21
CA ILE A 62 -5.18 -14.02 -10.05
C ILE A 62 -5.95 -15.31 -9.77
N TRP A 63 -7.24 -15.15 -9.54
CA TRP A 63 -8.17 -16.22 -9.23
C TRP A 63 -9.30 -16.18 -10.25
N GLU A 64 -9.68 -17.34 -10.82
CA GLU A 64 -10.77 -17.46 -11.79
C GLU A 64 -11.85 -18.40 -11.28
N ALA A 65 -13.10 -18.06 -11.55
CA ALA A 65 -14.24 -18.82 -11.09
C ALA A 65 -14.25 -20.19 -11.75
N LYS A 66 -14.63 -21.20 -10.97
CA LYS A 66 -15.00 -22.48 -11.56
C LYS A 66 -16.22 -22.25 -12.48
N SER A 67 -16.31 -22.98 -13.58
CA SER A 67 -17.22 -22.74 -14.73
C SER A 67 -18.69 -22.46 -14.39
N THR A 68 -19.16 -22.86 -13.21
CA THR A 68 -20.47 -22.54 -12.66
C THR A 68 -20.35 -21.52 -11.52
N ASN A 69 -20.66 -20.25 -11.81
CA ASN A 69 -20.82 -19.24 -10.77
C ASN A 69 -22.08 -18.39 -11.01
N PRO A 70 -23.17 -18.61 -10.24
CA PRO A 70 -24.43 -17.90 -10.43
C PRO A 70 -24.36 -16.43 -9.99
N SER A 71 -23.37 -16.03 -9.19
CA SER A 71 -23.27 -14.66 -8.68
C SER A 71 -22.58 -13.68 -9.64
N GLY A 72 -22.17 -14.13 -10.84
CA GLY A 72 -21.58 -13.26 -11.87
C GLY A 72 -20.11 -12.88 -11.65
N TYR A 73 -19.53 -13.21 -10.49
CA TYR A 73 -18.11 -12.99 -10.21
C TYR A 73 -17.26 -14.02 -10.96
N TRP A 74 -16.42 -13.56 -11.90
CA TRP A 74 -15.64 -14.45 -12.75
C TRP A 74 -14.15 -14.45 -12.43
N MET A 75 -13.57 -13.27 -12.18
CA MET A 75 -12.13 -13.16 -11.91
C MET A 75 -11.92 -12.25 -10.70
N LEU A 76 -11.02 -12.66 -9.81
CA LEU A 76 -10.58 -11.89 -8.67
C LEU A 76 -9.06 -11.69 -8.78
N LYS A 77 -8.63 -10.42 -8.86
CA LYS A 77 -7.22 -10.05 -8.87
C LYS A 77 -6.89 -9.48 -7.50
N VAL A 78 -5.97 -10.10 -6.76
CA VAL A 78 -5.53 -9.65 -5.44
C VAL A 78 -4.08 -9.20 -5.54
N GLN A 79 -3.84 -7.92 -5.28
CA GLN A 79 -2.53 -7.29 -5.40
C GLN A 79 -1.83 -7.20 -4.04
N TYR A 80 -0.50 -7.17 -4.06
CA TYR A 80 0.33 -7.09 -2.84
C TYR A 80 0.21 -5.76 -2.10
N ASP A 81 -0.28 -4.71 -2.75
CA ASP A 81 -0.41 -3.35 -2.21
C ASP A 81 -1.66 -3.15 -1.33
N GLY A 82 -2.41 -4.23 -1.04
CA GLY A 82 -3.64 -4.16 -0.26
C GLY A 82 -4.89 -3.90 -1.10
N THR A 83 -4.78 -3.90 -2.44
CA THR A 83 -5.94 -3.74 -3.34
C THR A 83 -6.36 -5.06 -3.98
N ALA A 84 -7.62 -5.13 -4.38
CA ALA A 84 -8.15 -6.22 -5.19
C ALA A 84 -9.29 -5.73 -6.08
N THR A 85 -9.54 -6.45 -7.18
CA THR A 85 -10.65 -6.17 -8.10
C THR A 85 -11.38 -7.45 -8.45
N VAL A 86 -12.71 -7.39 -8.48
CA VAL A 86 -13.57 -8.48 -8.95
C VAL A 86 -14.17 -8.10 -10.29
N LEU A 87 -14.10 -9.00 -11.28
CA LEU A 87 -14.56 -8.77 -12.64
C LEU A 87 -15.65 -9.78 -13.04
N ALA A 88 -16.55 -9.34 -13.92
CA ALA A 88 -17.48 -10.21 -14.60
C ALA A 88 -16.80 -11.00 -15.72
N LYS A 89 -17.47 -12.04 -16.22
CA LYS A 89 -16.95 -12.83 -17.34
C LYS A 89 -16.84 -11.96 -18.60
N ASN A 90 -15.67 -11.98 -19.23
CA ASN A 90 -15.36 -11.23 -20.44
C ASN A 90 -15.52 -9.70 -20.31
N GLN A 91 -15.38 -9.16 -19.09
CA GLN A 91 -15.38 -7.72 -18.86
C GLN A 91 -14.05 -7.28 -18.29
N GLU A 92 -13.55 -6.14 -18.77
CA GLU A 92 -12.35 -5.49 -18.26
C GLU A 92 -12.67 -4.54 -17.10
N GLU A 93 -13.89 -4.00 -17.07
CA GLU A 93 -14.35 -3.11 -16.02
C GLU A 93 -14.63 -3.91 -14.72
N PRO A 94 -14.12 -3.46 -13.56
CA PRO A 94 -14.38 -4.13 -12.29
C PRO A 94 -15.85 -4.02 -11.89
N LEU A 95 -16.46 -5.15 -11.50
CA LEU A 95 -17.71 -5.16 -10.74
C LEU A 95 -17.51 -4.55 -9.34
N LEU A 96 -16.36 -4.86 -8.73
CA LEU A 96 -15.99 -4.41 -7.40
C LEU A 96 -14.53 -3.98 -7.36
N GLY A 97 -14.26 -2.81 -6.78
CA GLY A 97 -12.95 -2.44 -6.28
C GLY A 97 -12.89 -2.69 -4.79
N CYS A 98 -11.82 -3.31 -4.31
CA CYS A 98 -11.68 -3.73 -2.92
C CYS A 98 -10.34 -3.29 -2.31
N PHE A 99 -10.38 -2.93 -1.03
CA PHE A 99 -9.21 -2.96 -0.16
C PHE A 99 -9.26 -4.21 0.71
N TRP A 100 -8.11 -4.82 0.96
CA TRP A 100 -8.03 -6.05 1.76
C TRP A 100 -7.00 -5.95 2.87
N GLN A 101 -7.29 -6.68 3.95
CA GLN A 101 -6.38 -6.90 5.07
C GLN A 101 -6.41 -8.38 5.45
N ALA A 102 -5.24 -8.95 5.69
CA ALA A 102 -5.14 -10.31 6.19
C ALA A 102 -5.58 -10.36 7.66
N THR A 103 -6.51 -11.26 7.98
CA THR A 103 -6.95 -11.51 9.36
C THR A 103 -6.40 -12.82 9.91
N ALA A 104 -6.00 -13.73 9.02
CA ALA A 104 -5.27 -14.96 9.31
C ALA A 104 -4.38 -15.31 8.09
N ALA A 105 -3.58 -16.37 8.18
CA ALA A 105 -2.71 -16.80 7.07
C ALA A 105 -3.49 -17.18 5.80
N ASP A 106 -4.74 -17.60 5.95
CA ASP A 106 -5.62 -18.13 4.93
C ASP A 106 -6.95 -17.34 4.83
N ILE A 107 -7.09 -16.24 5.56
CA ILE A 107 -8.33 -15.44 5.58
C ILE A 107 -8.00 -13.97 5.37
N MET A 108 -8.68 -13.38 4.40
CA MET A 108 -8.64 -11.95 4.11
C MET A 108 -10.01 -11.33 4.29
N LYS A 109 -10.06 -10.22 5.03
CA LYS A 109 -11.24 -9.35 5.08
C LYS A 109 -11.11 -8.31 3.96
N MET A 110 -12.16 -8.14 3.19
CA MET A 110 -12.20 -7.21 2.05
C MET A 110 -13.30 -6.17 2.25
N GLN A 111 -13.00 -4.91 1.97
CA GLN A 111 -13.97 -3.83 1.88
C GLN A 111 -14.13 -3.50 0.40
N CYS A 112 -15.28 -3.83 -0.18
CA CYS A 112 -15.50 -3.73 -1.62
C CYS A 112 -16.65 -2.79 -1.94
N ALA A 113 -16.46 -1.94 -2.95
CA ALA A 113 -17.47 -1.02 -3.43
C ALA A 113 -17.62 -1.15 -4.96
N THR A 114 -18.81 -0.78 -5.46
CA THR A 114 -19.04 -0.67 -6.91
C THR A 114 -18.61 0.72 -7.39
N ALA A 115 -18.39 0.89 -8.69
CA ALA A 115 -18.10 2.20 -9.26
C ALA A 115 -19.24 3.22 -9.04
N ASN A 116 -20.48 2.74 -8.90
CA ASN A 116 -21.66 3.58 -8.71
C ASN A 116 -21.88 4.01 -7.25
N ASP A 117 -21.26 3.32 -6.30
CA ASP A 117 -21.42 3.60 -4.86
C ASP A 117 -20.10 3.37 -4.11
N PRO A 118 -19.09 4.25 -4.32
CA PRO A 118 -17.77 4.10 -3.72
C PRO A 118 -17.73 4.44 -2.22
N GLU A 119 -18.70 5.19 -1.71
CA GLU A 119 -18.71 5.70 -0.33
C GLU A 119 -19.28 4.68 0.67
N ASN A 120 -20.01 3.66 0.19
CA ASN A 120 -20.65 2.65 1.02
C ASN A 120 -20.09 1.25 0.72
N PRO A 121 -18.84 0.96 1.13
CA PRO A 121 -18.24 -0.35 0.88
C PRO A 121 -18.92 -1.44 1.72
N ASP A 122 -19.14 -2.57 1.09
CA ASP A 122 -19.60 -3.80 1.73
C ASP A 122 -18.41 -4.62 2.24
N THR A 123 -18.63 -5.37 3.32
CA THR A 123 -17.62 -6.30 3.86
C THR A 123 -17.76 -7.68 3.23
N TYR A 124 -16.67 -8.17 2.65
CA TYR A 124 -16.53 -9.53 2.12
C TYR A 124 -15.38 -10.27 2.83
N GLN A 125 -15.36 -11.58 2.66
CA GLN A 125 -14.26 -12.43 3.11
C GLN A 125 -13.76 -13.29 1.96
N LEU A 126 -12.44 -13.45 1.87
CA LEU A 126 -11.78 -14.42 1.01
C LEU A 126 -11.06 -15.44 1.89
N SER A 127 -11.50 -16.69 1.82
CA SER A 127 -10.85 -17.82 2.50
C SER A 127 -10.06 -18.64 1.48
N ILE A 128 -8.79 -18.88 1.76
CA ILE A 128 -7.81 -19.41 0.82
C ILE A 128 -7.41 -20.81 1.25
N THR A 129 -7.33 -21.71 0.28
CA THR A 129 -6.63 -22.99 0.39
C THR A 129 -5.48 -22.99 -0.63
N THR A 130 -4.77 -24.10 -0.79
CA THR A 130 -3.61 -24.20 -1.71
C THR A 130 -3.94 -23.66 -3.11
N ASP A 131 -5.03 -24.13 -3.71
CA ASP A 131 -5.37 -23.84 -5.11
C ASP A 131 -6.76 -23.24 -5.32
N GLN A 132 -7.50 -22.98 -4.22
CA GLN A 132 -8.86 -22.45 -4.29
C GLN A 132 -9.05 -21.30 -3.32
N ALA A 133 -9.94 -20.39 -3.68
CA ALA A 133 -10.38 -19.31 -2.82
C ALA A 133 -11.90 -19.21 -2.81
N THR A 134 -12.49 -19.21 -1.62
CA THR A 134 -13.92 -19.02 -1.40
C THR A 134 -14.18 -17.56 -1.07
N PHE A 135 -15.01 -16.90 -1.89
CA PHE A 135 -15.41 -15.52 -1.69
C PHE A 135 -16.85 -15.47 -1.16
N SER A 136 -17.04 -14.79 -0.05
CA SER A 136 -18.31 -14.77 0.68
C SER A 136 -18.65 -13.38 1.22
N LYS A 137 -19.95 -13.16 1.44
CA LYS A 137 -20.50 -11.99 2.14
C LYS A 137 -21.42 -12.51 3.23
N GLU A 138 -21.24 -12.05 4.48
CA GLU A 138 -22.08 -12.44 5.62
C GLU A 138 -22.22 -13.97 5.78
N GLY A 139 -21.14 -14.71 5.53
CA GLY A 139 -21.12 -16.17 5.59
C GLY A 139 -21.73 -16.90 4.38
N LYS A 140 -22.40 -16.18 3.47
CA LYS A 140 -22.91 -16.74 2.22
C LYS A 140 -21.81 -16.78 1.17
N GLN A 141 -21.49 -17.98 0.68
CA GLN A 141 -20.58 -18.15 -0.46
C GLN A 141 -21.19 -17.54 -1.72
N LEU A 142 -20.43 -16.67 -2.37
CA LEU A 142 -20.77 -16.00 -3.62
C LEU A 142 -19.99 -16.57 -4.80
N ALA A 143 -18.74 -16.96 -4.58
CA ALA A 143 -17.90 -17.53 -5.61
C ALA A 143 -16.93 -18.55 -5.04
N LEU A 144 -16.59 -19.54 -5.86
CA LEU A 144 -15.44 -20.40 -5.66
C LEU A 144 -14.48 -20.18 -6.82
N PHE A 145 -13.28 -19.72 -6.49
CA PHE A 145 -12.23 -19.46 -7.46
C PHE A 145 -11.14 -20.53 -7.39
N GLN A 146 -10.47 -20.75 -8.52
CA GLN A 146 -9.24 -21.51 -8.64
C GLN A 146 -8.09 -20.56 -8.96
N ARG A 147 -6.92 -20.85 -8.40
CA ARG A 147 -5.71 -20.08 -8.69
C ARG A 147 -5.37 -20.21 -10.18
N LYS A 148 -5.14 -19.09 -10.85
CA LYS A 148 -4.53 -19.09 -12.17
C LYS A 148 -3.02 -19.28 -12.00
N PRO A 149 -2.41 -20.20 -12.77
CA PRO A 149 -0.97 -20.42 -12.76
C PRO A 149 -0.20 -19.17 -13.22
#